data_AF-A0A7X7A0D4-F1
#
_entry.id   AF-A0A7X7A0D4-F1
#
_cell.length_a   1.000
_cell.length_b   1.000
_cell.length_c   1.000
_cell.angle_alpha   90.00
_cell.angle_beta   90.00
_cell.angle_gamma   90.00
#
_symmetry.space_group_name_H-M   'P 1'
#
loop_
_entity.id
_entity.type
_entity.pdbx_description
1 polymer ?
#
loop_
_entity_poly.entity_id
_entity_poly.type
_entity_poly.pdbx_seq_one_letter_code
_entity_poly.pdbx_strand_id
1 'polypeptide(L)'
;FLNHPNHTTMVNETLKYDYFKNNKSYQRPDGISTNTNIDTVNILNNILKDEQFVVNNFPYMCGKTVREMKKYLHLEFFDMNPLQNDLEPGFLLFVYDLSRKAKQIIDLTAFIKNNNLSD
;
A
#
# COMPACT_ATOMS: atom_id res chain seq x y z
N PHE A 1 26.26 0.20 -22.81
CA PHE A 1 25.28 -0.36 -21.85
C PHE A 1 23.92 0.20 -22.20
N LEU A 2 23.00 -0.64 -22.71
CA LEU A 2 21.64 -0.22 -23.01
C LEU A 2 20.90 0.05 -21.70
N ASN A 3 20.72 1.32 -21.36
CA ASN A 3 19.84 1.74 -20.28
C ASN A 3 18.41 1.45 -20.71
N HIS A 4 17.81 0.41 -20.13
CA HIS A 4 16.38 0.16 -20.26
C HIS A 4 15.69 0.73 -19.01
N PRO A 5 15.28 2.01 -19.00
CA PRO A 5 14.75 2.67 -17.80
C PRO A 5 13.55 1.95 -17.20
N ASN A 6 12.70 1.36 -18.05
CA ASN A 6 11.51 0.62 -17.61
C ASN A 6 11.86 -0.67 -16.84
N HIS A 7 12.98 -1.33 -17.17
CA HIS A 7 13.43 -2.51 -16.44
C HIS A 7 13.89 -2.15 -15.03
N THR A 8 14.57 -1.03 -14.86
CA THR A 8 15.00 -0.54 -13.55
C THR A 8 13.80 -0.21 -12.66
N THR A 9 12.78 0.47 -13.21
CA THR A 9 11.54 0.77 -12.48
C THR A 9 10.82 -0.49 -12.04
N MET A 10 10.62 -1.45 -12.94
CA MET A 10 9.93 -2.71 -12.62
C MET A 10 10.65 -3.49 -11.51
N VAL A 11 11.99 -3.56 -11.55
CA VAL A 11 12.78 -4.21 -10.49
C VAL A 11 12.63 -3.47 -9.17
N ASN A 12 12.70 -2.14 -9.16
CA ASN A 12 12.55 -1.34 -7.95
C ASN A 12 11.15 -1.51 -7.32
N GLU A 13 10.10 -1.49 -8.13
CA GLU A 13 8.72 -1.70 -7.69
C GLU A 13 8.52 -3.12 -7.13
N THR A 14 9.14 -4.13 -7.76
CA THR A 14 9.12 -5.52 -7.26
C THR A 14 9.84 -5.65 -5.92
N LEU A 15 11.03 -5.03 -5.78
CA LEU A 15 11.78 -5.03 -4.52
C LEU A 15 11.03 -4.30 -3.41
N LYS A 16 10.38 -3.17 -3.73
CA LYS A 16 9.50 -2.43 -2.81
C LYS A 16 8.34 -3.31 -2.35
N TYR A 17 7.71 -4.03 -3.26
CA TYR A 17 6.62 -4.96 -2.94
C TYR A 17 7.09 -6.07 -2.01
N ASP A 18 8.18 -6.76 -2.36
CA ASP A 18 8.72 -7.85 -1.55
C ASP A 18 9.13 -7.37 -0.16
N TYR A 19 9.67 -6.15 -0.06
CA TYR A 19 9.97 -5.55 1.22
C TYR A 19 8.72 -5.35 2.07
N PHE A 20 7.68 -4.68 1.56
CA PHE A 20 6.47 -4.42 2.34
C PHE A 20 5.69 -5.70 2.66
N LYS A 21 5.75 -6.71 1.78
CA LYS A 21 5.18 -8.03 2.04
C LYS A 21 5.86 -8.72 3.23
N ASN A 22 7.17 -8.56 3.38
CA ASN A 22 7.94 -9.26 4.41
C ASN A 22 8.26 -8.44 5.66
N ASN A 23 8.10 -7.11 5.61
CA ASN A 23 8.51 -6.21 6.68
C ASN A 23 7.47 -5.11 6.92
N LYS A 24 6.85 -5.12 8.10
CA LYS A 24 6.29 -3.90 8.68
C LYS A 24 7.38 -3.15 9.43
N SER A 25 8.09 -2.29 8.71
CA SER A 25 9.06 -1.39 9.32
C SER A 25 8.62 0.06 9.20
N TYR A 26 8.77 0.81 10.29
CA TYR A 26 8.63 2.27 10.28
C TYR A 26 9.84 2.95 9.63
N GLN A 27 10.97 2.26 9.54
CA GLN A 27 12.20 2.74 8.92
C GLN A 27 12.42 1.98 7.62
N ARG A 28 12.40 2.71 6.51
CA ARG A 28 12.66 2.17 5.18
C ARG A 28 14.17 2.21 4.91
N PRO A 29 14.75 1.18 4.26
CA PRO A 29 16.09 1.26 3.73
C PRO A 29 16.19 2.37 2.68
N ASP A 30 17.34 3.04 2.58
CA ASP A 30 17.58 4.15 1.65
C ASP A 30 17.36 3.79 0.17
N GLY A 31 17.36 2.49 -0.16
CA GLY A 31 17.12 1.97 -1.51
C GLY A 31 15.65 1.76 -1.90
N ILE A 32 14.69 1.96 -0.97
CA ILE A 32 13.25 1.79 -1.26
C ILE A 32 12.60 3.16 -1.32
N SER A 33 12.48 3.69 -2.54
CA SER A 33 11.82 4.96 -2.80
C SER A 33 10.30 4.81 -2.76
N THR A 34 9.64 5.78 -2.14
CA THR A 34 8.19 5.95 -2.23
C THR A 34 7.88 7.26 -2.91
N ASN A 35 6.81 7.29 -3.68
CA ASN A 35 6.39 8.50 -4.38
C ASN A 35 5.93 9.55 -3.34
N THR A 36 6.72 10.61 -3.15
CA THR A 36 6.45 11.65 -2.14
C THR A 36 5.32 12.58 -2.53
N ASN A 37 4.86 12.54 -3.78
CA ASN A 37 3.77 13.38 -4.26
C ASN A 37 2.40 12.80 -3.90
N ILE A 38 2.34 11.55 -3.41
CA ILE A 38 1.10 10.87 -3.05
C ILE A 38 1.07 10.66 -1.55
N ASP A 39 0.13 11.32 -0.87
CA ASP A 39 -0.05 11.19 0.58
C ASP A 39 -0.86 9.92 0.93
N THR A 40 -0.22 8.75 0.80
CA THR A 40 -0.83 7.46 1.14
C THR A 40 -1.28 7.37 2.60
N VAL A 41 -0.69 8.18 3.48
CA VAL A 41 -1.07 8.25 4.89
C VAL A 41 -2.41 8.93 5.06
N ASN A 42 -2.64 10.05 4.39
CA ASN A 42 -3.92 10.75 4.40
C ASN A 42 -5.01 9.94 3.69
N ILE A 43 -4.70 9.32 2.55
CA ILE A 43 -5.60 8.41 1.84
C ILE A 43 -6.07 7.30 2.78
N LEU A 44 -5.12 6.60 3.44
CA LEU A 44 -5.46 5.55 4.38
C LEU A 44 -6.31 6.06 5.56
N ASN A 45 -6.04 7.27 6.07
CA ASN A 45 -6.86 7.85 7.12
C ASN A 45 -8.31 8.06 6.66
N ASN A 46 -8.53 8.54 5.43
CA ASN A 46 -9.85 8.79 4.90
C ASN A 46 -10.62 7.48 4.66
N ILE A 47 -9.95 6.47 4.12
CA ILE A 47 -10.51 5.12 3.94
C ILE A 47 -10.94 4.52 5.27
N LEU A 48 -10.13 4.65 6.31
CA LEU A 48 -10.42 4.07 7.63
C LEU A 48 -11.43 4.86 8.47
N LYS A 49 -11.85 6.05 8.02
CA LYS A 49 -12.99 6.78 8.59
C LYS A 49 -14.33 6.28 8.07
N ASP A 50 -14.35 5.58 6.93
CA ASP A 50 -15.54 4.93 6.42
C ASP A 50 -15.80 3.64 7.23
N GLU A 51 -16.76 3.71 8.14
CA GLU A 51 -17.14 2.57 8.98
C GLU A 51 -17.62 1.38 8.15
N GLN A 52 -18.30 1.61 7.03
CA GLN A 52 -18.82 0.53 6.20
C GLN A 52 -17.68 -0.17 5.45
N PHE A 53 -16.68 0.58 4.99
CA PHE A 53 -15.45 0.00 4.47
C PHE A 53 -14.75 -0.87 5.52
N VAL A 54 -14.62 -0.38 6.76
CA VAL A 54 -13.97 -1.11 7.85
C VAL A 54 -14.75 -2.38 8.22
N VAL A 55 -16.06 -2.31 8.34
CA VAL A 55 -16.91 -3.48 8.66
C VAL A 55 -16.78 -4.56 7.58
N ASN A 56 -16.78 -4.16 6.30
CA ASN A 56 -16.74 -5.10 5.18
C ASN A 56 -15.36 -5.75 5.00
N ASN A 57 -14.28 -5.00 5.20
CA ASN A 57 -12.92 -5.48 4.92
C ASN A 57 -12.16 -5.95 6.18
N PHE A 58 -12.43 -5.33 7.32
CA PHE A 58 -11.72 -5.52 8.60
C PHE A 58 -12.68 -5.62 9.79
N PRO A 59 -13.63 -6.57 9.81
CA PRO A 59 -14.62 -6.66 10.89
C PRO A 59 -13.98 -6.84 12.28
N TYR A 60 -12.81 -7.45 12.35
CA TYR A 60 -12.02 -7.62 13.59
C TYR A 60 -11.34 -6.33 14.09
N MET A 61 -11.38 -5.25 13.29
CA MET A 61 -10.91 -3.92 13.66
C MET A 61 -12.03 -2.97 14.04
N CYS A 62 -13.30 -3.38 13.96
CA CYS A 62 -14.43 -2.57 14.39
C CYS A 62 -14.26 -2.09 15.84
N GLY A 63 -14.57 -0.81 16.08
CA GLY A 63 -14.39 -0.15 17.38
C GLY A 63 -12.95 0.29 17.69
N LYS A 64 -11.96 -0.05 16.85
CA LYS A 64 -10.60 0.52 16.97
C LYS A 64 -10.57 1.93 16.37
N THR A 65 -9.72 2.77 16.95
CA THR A 65 -9.39 4.07 16.36
C THR A 65 -8.57 3.90 15.08
N VAL A 66 -8.60 4.88 14.17
CA VAL A 66 -7.73 4.91 12.98
C VAL A 66 -6.25 4.72 13.34
N ARG A 67 -5.80 5.30 14.46
CA ARG A 67 -4.42 5.15 14.96
C ARG A 67 -4.10 3.69 15.31
N GLU A 68 -5.03 2.96 15.91
CA GLU A 68 -4.85 1.55 16.25
C GLU A 68 -4.88 0.66 15.02
N MET A 69 -5.78 0.93 14.06
CA MET A 69 -5.86 0.20 12.80
C MET A 69 -4.56 0.33 11.99
N LYS A 70 -3.99 1.53 11.92
CA LYS A 70 -2.71 1.80 11.22
C LYS A 70 -1.50 1.06 11.79
N LYS A 71 -1.58 0.53 13.02
CA LYS A 71 -0.53 -0.36 13.55
C LYS A 71 -0.44 -1.67 12.76
N TYR A 72 -1.50 -2.03 12.04
CA TYR A 72 -1.62 -3.26 11.27
C TYR A 72 -1.75 -3.03 9.76
N LEU A 73 -1.87 -1.78 9.32
CA LEU A 73 -2.14 -1.43 7.93
C LEU A 73 -1.03 -0.56 7.34
N HIS A 74 -0.66 -0.77 6.09
CA HIS A 74 0.24 0.08 5.33
C HIS A 74 -0.30 0.22 3.90
N LEU A 75 -0.60 1.45 3.50
CA LEU A 75 -0.99 1.73 2.12
C LEU A 75 0.25 2.22 1.38
N GLU A 76 0.52 1.67 0.21
CA GLU A 76 1.62 2.10 -0.64
C GLU A 76 1.17 2.28 -2.08
N PHE A 77 1.74 3.28 -2.73
CA PHE A 77 1.57 3.51 -4.15
C PHE A 77 2.71 2.88 -4.93
N PHE A 78 2.36 2.24 -6.03
CA PHE A 78 3.28 1.63 -6.97
C PHE A 78 3.13 2.32 -8.33
N ASP A 79 4.25 2.77 -8.91
CA ASP A 79 4.27 3.31 -10.27
C ASP A 79 3.95 2.21 -11.31
N MET A 80 4.21 0.94 -10.94
CA MET A 80 3.80 -0.25 -11.67
C MET A 80 3.25 -1.27 -10.68
N ASN A 81 1.96 -1.60 -10.77
CA ASN A 81 1.27 -2.47 -9.83
C ASN A 81 1.87 -3.89 -9.88
N PRO A 82 2.54 -4.38 -8.83
CA PRO A 82 3.19 -5.70 -8.85
C PRO A 82 2.20 -6.87 -8.82
N LEU A 83 0.90 -6.64 -8.56
CA LEU A 83 -0.12 -7.67 -8.60
C LEU A 83 -0.73 -7.87 -9.98
N GLN A 84 -0.58 -6.89 -10.86
CA GLN A 84 -1.12 -6.90 -12.20
C GLN A 84 0.07 -6.92 -13.17
N ASN A 85 0.05 -7.76 -14.20
CA ASN A 85 1.19 -7.86 -15.15
C ASN A 85 1.26 -6.65 -16.12
N ASP A 86 0.52 -5.58 -15.82
CA ASP A 86 0.45 -4.35 -16.60
C ASP A 86 1.34 -3.27 -15.97
N LEU A 87 1.76 -2.31 -16.80
CA LEU A 87 2.62 -1.18 -16.41
C LEU A 87 1.81 -0.08 -15.70
N GLU A 88 0.62 -0.39 -15.21
CA GLU A 88 -0.31 0.59 -14.66
C GLU A 88 -0.01 0.84 -13.18
N PRO A 89 -0.08 2.10 -12.72
CA PRO A 89 0.13 2.43 -11.33
C PRO A 89 -1.02 1.94 -10.45
N GLY A 90 -0.71 1.56 -9.22
CA GLY A 90 -1.67 0.94 -8.29
C GLY A 90 -1.45 1.29 -6.82
N PHE A 91 -2.50 1.11 -6.04
CA PHE A 91 -2.51 1.28 -4.59
C PHE A 91 -2.71 -0.06 -3.91
N LEU A 92 -1.72 -0.49 -3.14
CA LEU A 92 -1.77 -1.76 -2.42
C LEU A 92 -1.81 -1.52 -0.91
N LEU A 93 -2.80 -2.11 -0.25
CA LEU A 93 -2.94 -2.13 1.19
C LEU A 93 -2.39 -3.43 1.76
N PHE A 94 -1.31 -3.33 2.52
CA PHE A 94 -0.70 -4.44 3.25
C PHE A 94 -1.29 -4.54 4.64
N VAL A 95 -1.82 -5.73 4.98
CA VAL A 95 -2.42 -6.05 6.26
C VAL A 95 -1.50 -7.00 7.01
N TYR A 96 -1.03 -6.56 8.17
CA TYR A 96 -0.02 -7.25 8.97
C TYR A 96 -0.62 -7.85 10.23
N ASP A 97 -0.01 -8.94 10.69
CA ASP A 97 -0.22 -9.48 12.02
C ASP A 97 0.97 -9.17 12.94
N LEU A 98 1.00 -9.83 14.10
CA LEU A 98 2.07 -9.68 15.09
C LEU A 98 3.44 -10.14 14.57
N SER A 99 3.50 -10.97 13.52
CA SER A 99 4.75 -11.40 12.89
C SER A 99 5.41 -10.32 12.02
N ARG A 100 4.75 -9.17 11.84
CA ARG A 100 5.18 -8.05 10.98
C ARG A 100 5.33 -8.43 9.50
N LYS A 101 4.82 -9.58 9.07
CA LYS A 101 4.66 -9.95 7.67
C LYS A 101 3.23 -9.66 7.22
N ALA A 102 3.08 -9.23 5.98
CA ALA A 102 1.75 -9.02 5.41
C ALA A 102 1.07 -10.38 5.25
N LYS A 103 -0.08 -10.56 5.92
CA LYS A 103 -0.93 -11.75 5.78
C LYS A 103 -1.93 -11.63 4.66
N GLN A 104 -2.27 -10.39 4.31
CA GLN A 104 -3.17 -10.07 3.23
C GLN A 104 -2.67 -8.81 2.53
N ILE A 105 -2.86 -8.78 1.22
CA ILE A 105 -2.60 -7.62 0.38
C ILE A 105 -3.88 -7.37 -0.41
N ILE A 106 -4.40 -6.15 -0.35
CA ILE A 106 -5.65 -5.75 -1.00
C ILE A 106 -5.31 -4.69 -2.03
N ASP A 107 -5.73 -4.90 -3.29
CA ASP A 107 -5.66 -3.88 -4.32
C ASP A 107 -6.81 -2.89 -4.13
N LEU A 108 -6.47 -1.65 -3.79
CA LEU A 108 -7.43 -0.55 -3.60
C LEU A 108 -7.41 0.44 -4.76
N THR A 109 -6.77 0.11 -5.88
CA THR A 109 -6.59 1.03 -7.01
C THR A 109 -7.93 1.52 -7.55
N ALA A 110 -8.84 0.58 -7.87
CA ALA A 110 -10.17 0.94 -8.37
C ALA A 110 -11.00 1.70 -7.32
N PHE A 111 -10.91 1.31 -6.05
CA PHE A 111 -11.62 1.98 -4.96
C PHE A 111 -11.16 3.44 -4.80
N ILE A 112 -9.85 3.69 -4.77
CA ILE A 112 -9.28 5.03 -4.61
C ILE A 112 -9.58 5.91 -5.83
N LYS A 113 -9.46 5.37 -7.05
CA LYS A 113 -9.79 6.09 -8.29
C LYS A 113 -11.27 6.47 -8.34
N ASN A 114 -12.18 5.55 -7.99
CA ASN A 114 -13.63 5.81 -8.03
C ASN A 114 -14.09 6.82 -6.98
N ASN A 115 -13.33 7.00 -5.89
CA ASN A 115 -13.65 7.93 -4.81
C ASN A 115 -12.83 9.22 -4.85
N ASN A 116 -12.01 9.46 -5.89
CA ASN A 116 -11.14 10.63 -6.05
C ASN A 116 -10.30 10.94 -4.80
N LEU A 117 -9.75 9.89 -4.17
CA LEU A 117 -9.00 10.05 -2.91
C LEU A 117 -7.53 10.41 -3.14
N SER A 118 -7.03 10.40 -4.38
CA SER A 118 -5.63 10.61 -4.73
C SER A 118 -5.30 11.98 -5.33
N ASP A 119 -6.26 12.93 -5.31
CA ASP A 119 -6.11 14.29 -5.87
C ASP A 119 -5.30 15.23 -4.96
#